data_AF-G2PY76-F1
#
_entry.id   AF-G2PY76-F1
#
_cell.length_a   1.000
_cell.length_b   1.000
_cell.length_c   1.000
_cell.angle_alpha   90.00
_cell.angle_beta   90.00
_cell.angle_gamma   90.00
#
_symmetry.space_group_name_H-M   'P 1'
#
loop_
_entity.id
_entity.type
_entity.pdbx_description
1 polymer ?
#
loop_
_entity_poly.entity_id
_entity_poly.type
_entity_poly.pdbx_seq_one_letter_code
_entity_poly.pdbx_strand_id
1 'polypeptide(L)'
;MSEIKIYNLNKIFENYGKPTEFKLSLLLEKSICYVEMIYQSYNYILFVIKDGDETIYVNSIIIVTLDNDKVKTTFSYSPKNKILEIIYFDEEKLSLLAYVTEAISSNLVELKIFQIDLTKNEEKLIYKYTLNYYEESASSITYTPIHIRAVNNKYIMLITPNVIFYKNKVALLIDIENKKEIFIDPHITDNHYIYELVNMVNIWIKGKNYIFIKTGRFCSFEKRDFFYSKNKDYKDEIETILIIPCDELIQNLDKSADFKFSEYLVDKADYNASLDFSFDANVFYIPNYTYNKFSSILYNKENFIDKKTDIILYDLENKKYYHIGSLPFPLEKIPTIYSENDRYFVMYSPFYINRLGTFFDKYLIKHYLDTNEILFMELPITISKNELLNAVYFFKNDTIVETKNPDTKQNFIYSVNHDKLIANTSYGENYLPILNIKTGDLSSIIIYPRFLSKS
;
A
#
# COMPACT_ATOMS: atom_id res chain seq x y z
N MET A 1 25.02 -21.10 -3.85
CA MET A 1 23.97 -20.11 -3.57
C MET A 1 24.52 -19.10 -2.57
N SER A 2 24.17 -17.82 -2.71
CA SER A 2 24.65 -16.75 -1.83
C SER A 2 23.89 -16.74 -0.51
N GLU A 3 24.59 -16.46 0.59
CA GLU A 3 23.99 -16.27 1.91
C GLU A 3 23.07 -15.05 1.94
N ILE A 4 21.84 -15.22 2.44
CA ILE A 4 20.87 -14.13 2.68
C ILE A 4 21.37 -13.31 3.88
N LYS A 5 21.67 -12.03 3.66
CA LYS A 5 22.15 -11.13 4.73
C LYS A 5 21.01 -10.54 5.54
N ILE A 6 21.24 -10.33 6.83
CA ILE A 6 20.28 -9.65 7.72
C ILE A 6 20.81 -8.28 8.12
N TYR A 7 20.01 -7.24 7.90
CA TYR A 7 20.30 -5.86 8.31
C TYR A 7 19.26 -5.41 9.34
N ASN A 8 19.64 -5.35 10.61
CA ASN A 8 18.76 -4.84 11.66
C ASN A 8 18.95 -3.31 11.81
N LEU A 9 17.92 -2.54 11.50
CA LEU A 9 17.92 -1.09 11.56
C LEU A 9 17.40 -0.53 12.89
N ASN A 10 16.94 -1.35 13.84
CA ASN A 10 16.33 -0.89 15.10
C ASN A 10 17.18 0.15 15.84
N LYS A 11 18.50 -0.04 15.85
CA LYS A 11 19.45 0.87 16.50
C LYS A 11 19.39 2.30 15.94
N ILE A 12 19.06 2.44 14.66
CA ILE A 12 18.92 3.75 14.01
C ILE A 12 17.68 4.49 14.53
N PHE A 13 16.66 3.74 14.91
CA PHE A 13 15.39 4.27 15.40
C PHE A 13 15.39 4.56 16.91
N GLU A 14 16.41 4.12 17.66
CA GLU A 14 16.53 4.33 19.12
C GLU A 14 16.48 5.82 19.51
N ASN A 15 16.91 6.72 18.62
CA ASN A 15 16.84 8.16 18.82
C ASN A 15 15.39 8.71 18.87
N TYR A 16 14.41 7.93 18.45
CA TYR A 16 13.01 8.31 18.34
C TYR A 16 12.11 7.55 19.31
N GLY A 17 12.65 6.55 20.01
CA GLY A 17 11.94 5.69 20.95
C GLY A 17 12.48 4.27 20.92
N LYS A 18 11.97 3.44 21.83
CA LYS A 18 12.35 2.02 21.89
C LYS A 18 11.39 1.17 21.05
N PRO A 19 11.88 0.23 20.23
CA PRO A 19 11.03 -0.75 19.56
C PRO A 19 10.04 -1.38 20.55
N THR A 20 8.76 -1.37 20.20
CA THR A 20 7.69 -1.85 21.07
C THR A 20 6.57 -2.49 20.25
N GLU A 21 5.75 -3.29 20.91
CA GLU A 21 4.51 -3.80 20.35
C GLU A 21 3.42 -2.74 20.40
N PHE A 22 2.47 -2.81 19.47
CA PHE A 22 1.26 -2.00 19.59
C PHE A 22 0.50 -2.37 20.87
N LYS A 23 0.25 -1.36 21.69
CA LYS A 23 -0.67 -1.44 22.83
C LYS A 23 -1.60 -0.25 22.76
N LEU A 24 -2.90 -0.51 22.83
CA LEU A 24 -3.90 0.56 22.84
C LEU A 24 -3.64 1.58 23.95
N SER A 25 -3.12 1.14 25.11
CA SER A 25 -2.73 2.04 26.20
C SER A 25 -1.66 3.06 25.79
N LEU A 26 -0.64 2.65 25.02
CA LEU A 26 0.42 3.54 24.55
C LEU A 26 -0.13 4.56 23.53
N LEU A 27 -1.10 4.15 22.72
CA LEU A 27 -1.80 5.07 21.82
C LEU A 27 -2.56 6.14 22.60
N LEU A 28 -3.34 5.72 23.61
CA LEU A 28 -4.12 6.62 24.46
C LEU A 28 -3.23 7.56 25.28
N GLU A 29 -2.05 7.10 25.70
CA GLU A 29 -1.03 7.90 26.39
C GLU A 29 -0.22 8.80 25.44
N LYS A 30 -0.46 8.74 24.13
CA LYS A 30 0.29 9.46 23.08
C LYS A 30 1.80 9.19 23.13
N SER A 31 2.18 8.03 23.67
CA SER A 31 3.56 7.61 23.94
C SER A 31 4.09 6.64 22.87
N ILE A 32 3.47 6.62 21.69
CA ILE A 32 3.84 5.75 20.58
C ILE A 32 4.09 6.54 19.29
N CYS A 33 5.08 6.10 18.52
CA CYS A 33 5.31 6.50 17.14
C CYS A 33 5.13 5.29 16.22
N TYR A 34 4.67 5.56 15.00
CA TYR A 34 4.58 4.61 13.90
C TYR A 34 5.79 4.80 12.98
N VAL A 35 6.36 3.69 12.52
CA VAL A 35 7.37 3.70 11.48
C VAL A 35 6.77 3.09 10.23
N GLU A 36 6.71 3.88 9.18
CA GLU A 36 6.13 3.49 7.91
C GLU A 36 7.18 3.61 6.82
N MET A 37 7.35 2.57 6.02
CA MET A 37 8.15 2.66 4.81
C MET A 37 7.27 3.21 3.68
N ILE A 38 7.71 4.31 3.08
CA ILE A 38 6.93 5.06 2.09
C ILE A 38 7.51 4.99 0.68
N TYR A 39 8.73 4.47 0.55
CA TYR A 39 9.40 4.34 -0.73
C TYR A 39 10.49 3.28 -0.68
N GLN A 40 10.60 2.50 -1.75
CA GLN A 40 11.71 1.59 -1.99
C GLN A 40 12.05 1.59 -3.47
N SER A 41 13.34 1.69 -3.76
CA SER A 41 13.92 1.44 -5.07
C SER A 41 15.13 0.52 -4.94
N TYR A 42 15.88 0.42 -6.04
CA TYR A 42 17.17 -0.23 -6.08
C TYR A 42 18.25 0.44 -5.22
N ASN A 43 18.17 1.75 -5.04
CA ASN A 43 19.22 2.53 -4.41
C ASN A 43 18.81 3.11 -3.06
N TYR A 44 17.50 3.20 -2.78
CA TYR A 44 17.00 3.90 -1.61
C TYR A 44 15.81 3.20 -0.98
N ILE A 45 15.74 3.30 0.35
CA ILE A 45 14.53 2.98 1.13
C ILE A 45 14.27 4.16 2.04
N LEU A 46 13.03 4.66 2.05
CA LEU A 46 12.63 5.77 2.91
C LEU A 46 11.60 5.28 3.92
N PHE A 47 11.88 5.57 5.18
CA PHE A 47 10.95 5.43 6.28
C PHE A 47 10.53 6.80 6.78
N VAL A 48 9.29 6.94 7.19
CA VAL A 48 8.80 8.08 7.96
C VAL A 48 8.43 7.62 9.36
N ILE A 49 8.76 8.45 10.33
CA ILE A 49 8.36 8.29 11.72
C ILE A 49 7.25 9.29 11.96
N LYS A 50 6.10 8.79 12.36
CA LYS A 50 4.89 9.58 12.59
C LYS A 50 4.43 9.43 14.03
N ASP A 51 3.94 10.51 14.62
CA ASP A 51 3.32 10.46 15.94
C ASP A 51 2.03 9.65 15.90
N GLY A 52 1.74 8.92 16.99
CA GLY A 52 0.48 8.21 17.14
C GLY A 52 -0.67 9.00 17.73
N ASP A 53 -0.62 10.33 17.67
CA ASP A 53 -1.72 11.19 18.09
C ASP A 53 -2.71 11.39 16.94
N GLU A 54 -3.85 12.01 17.24
CA GLU A 54 -4.89 12.43 16.34
C GLU A 54 -4.29 13.15 15.09
N THR A 55 -3.31 14.05 15.26
CA THR A 55 -2.63 14.70 14.11
C THR A 55 -1.31 14.01 13.75
N ILE A 56 -1.34 13.15 12.72
CA ILE A 56 -0.21 12.33 12.29
C ILE A 56 0.73 13.14 11.40
N TYR A 57 1.61 13.96 12.00
CA TYR A 57 2.70 14.62 11.28
C TYR A 57 3.93 13.72 11.14
N VAL A 58 4.72 13.96 10.10
CA VAL A 58 6.03 13.33 9.90
C VAL A 58 7.05 14.01 10.81
N ASN A 59 7.50 13.31 11.84
CA ASN A 59 8.53 13.78 12.76
C ASN A 59 9.94 13.65 12.19
N SER A 60 10.17 12.57 11.45
CA SER A 60 11.47 12.28 10.86
C SER A 60 11.34 11.38 9.66
N ILE A 61 12.32 11.51 8.79
CA ILE A 61 12.49 10.73 7.58
C ILE A 61 13.85 10.04 7.70
N ILE A 62 13.86 8.71 7.63
CA ILE A 62 15.08 7.90 7.62
C ILE A 62 15.30 7.42 6.19
N ILE A 63 16.44 7.76 5.62
CA ILE A 63 16.83 7.32 4.28
C ILE A 63 17.96 6.31 4.42
N VAL A 64 17.75 5.13 3.82
CA VAL A 64 18.72 4.05 3.74
C VAL A 64 19.19 3.94 2.30
N THR A 65 20.49 4.06 2.07
CA THR A 65 21.08 3.87 0.74
C THR A 65 21.50 2.43 0.54
N LEU A 66 21.27 1.93 -0.66
CA LEU A 66 21.62 0.59 -1.11
C LEU A 66 22.69 0.67 -2.20
N ASP A 67 23.67 -0.22 -2.13
CA ASP A 67 24.69 -0.39 -3.17
C ASP A 67 24.82 -1.88 -3.48
N ASN A 68 24.38 -2.27 -4.68
CA ASN A 68 24.21 -3.67 -5.06
C ASN A 68 23.45 -4.46 -3.97
N ASP A 69 22.28 -3.96 -3.61
CA ASP A 69 21.32 -4.58 -2.68
C ASP A 69 21.81 -4.70 -1.23
N LYS A 70 22.86 -3.95 -0.87
CA LYS A 70 23.44 -3.90 0.47
C LYS A 70 23.27 -2.52 1.07
N VAL A 71 22.85 -2.47 2.34
CA VAL A 71 22.81 -1.22 3.10
C VAL A 71 24.22 -0.63 3.17
N LYS A 72 24.37 0.62 2.71
CA LYS A 72 25.65 1.33 2.66
C LYS A 72 25.71 2.47 3.67
N THR A 73 24.74 3.38 3.63
CA THR A 73 24.65 4.49 4.58
C THR A 73 23.20 4.74 4.98
N THR A 74 23.03 5.35 6.14
CA THR A 74 21.72 5.77 6.65
C THR A 74 21.84 7.19 7.15
N PHE A 75 20.86 8.04 6.84
CA PHE A 75 20.79 9.39 7.36
C PHE A 75 19.35 9.76 7.70
N SER A 76 19.19 10.70 8.61
CA SER A 76 17.90 11.18 9.07
C SER A 76 17.69 12.65 8.71
N TYR A 77 16.42 12.99 8.51
CA TYR A 77 15.96 14.34 8.27
C TYR A 77 14.74 14.61 9.14
N SER A 78 14.80 15.67 9.94
CA SER A 78 13.65 16.14 10.71
C SER A 78 13.01 17.33 10.00
N PRO A 79 11.76 17.22 9.53
CA PRO A 79 11.09 18.34 8.89
C PRO A 79 11.00 19.57 9.79
N LYS A 80 11.21 20.75 9.20
CA LYS A 80 11.07 22.06 9.86
C LYS A 80 9.61 22.51 9.88
N ASN A 81 8.86 22.16 8.84
CA ASN A 81 7.42 22.39 8.76
C ASN A 81 6.64 21.16 9.25
N LYS A 82 5.37 21.37 9.64
CA LYS A 82 4.45 20.31 10.08
C LYS A 82 3.95 19.49 8.89
N ILE A 83 4.84 18.72 8.27
CA ILE A 83 4.52 17.90 7.11
C ILE A 83 3.55 16.78 7.48
N LEU A 84 2.47 16.64 6.71
CA LEU A 84 1.51 15.54 6.88
C LEU A 84 1.98 14.28 6.16
N GLU A 85 2.39 14.42 4.90
CA GLU A 85 2.78 13.29 4.06
C GLU A 85 3.86 13.68 3.05
N ILE A 86 4.73 12.72 2.74
CA ILE A 86 5.67 12.78 1.63
C ILE A 86 4.99 12.11 0.43
N ILE A 87 4.85 12.83 -0.68
CA ILE A 87 4.10 12.38 -1.86
C ILE A 87 4.99 12.03 -3.05
N TYR A 88 6.28 12.41 -3.02
CA TYR A 88 7.24 12.10 -4.08
C TYR A 88 8.68 12.09 -3.55
N PHE A 89 9.53 11.25 -4.14
CA PHE A 89 10.98 11.27 -3.94
C PHE A 89 11.71 11.30 -5.29
N ASP A 90 12.48 12.36 -5.51
CA ASP A 90 13.40 12.53 -6.63
C ASP A 90 14.77 11.97 -6.21
N GLU A 91 15.08 10.75 -6.65
CA GLU A 91 16.33 10.08 -6.27
C GLU A 91 17.57 10.81 -6.79
N GLU A 92 17.50 11.34 -8.02
CA GLU A 92 18.64 11.97 -8.68
C GLU A 92 19.06 13.24 -7.96
N LYS A 93 18.07 14.02 -7.51
CA LYS A 93 18.30 15.28 -6.79
C LYS A 93 18.35 15.11 -5.27
N LEU A 94 18.04 13.91 -4.76
CA LEU A 94 17.79 13.66 -3.34
C LEU A 94 16.83 14.70 -2.75
N SER A 95 15.68 14.88 -3.41
CA SER A 95 14.68 15.85 -2.98
C SER A 95 13.29 15.23 -2.84
N LEU A 96 12.51 15.70 -1.87
CA LEU A 96 11.17 15.21 -1.60
C LEU A 96 10.13 16.27 -1.98
N LEU A 97 8.95 15.82 -2.40
CA LEU A 97 7.76 16.66 -2.33
C LEU A 97 6.90 16.20 -1.16
N ALA A 98 6.47 17.18 -0.39
CA ALA A 98 5.70 16.98 0.82
C ALA A 98 4.57 18.00 0.89
N TYR A 99 3.50 17.70 1.63
CA TYR A 99 2.44 18.66 1.84
C TYR A 99 2.01 18.81 3.29
N VAL A 100 1.37 19.95 3.55
CA VAL A 100 0.64 20.24 4.78
C VAL A 100 -0.66 20.95 4.43
N THR A 101 -1.68 20.76 5.25
CA THR A 101 -2.95 21.49 5.18
C THR A 101 -3.13 22.30 6.44
N GLU A 102 -3.44 23.58 6.30
CA GLU A 102 -3.66 24.50 7.42
C GLU A 102 -4.98 25.26 7.24
N ALA A 103 -5.78 25.34 8.30
CA ALA A 103 -6.96 26.21 8.31
C ALA A 103 -6.51 27.69 8.29
N ILE A 104 -6.99 28.47 7.33
CA ILE A 104 -6.77 29.92 7.27
C ILE A 104 -7.91 30.66 8.00
N SER A 105 -9.12 30.10 7.95
CA SER A 105 -10.33 30.61 8.60
C SER A 105 -11.28 29.45 8.91
N SER A 106 -12.45 29.73 9.47
CA SER A 106 -13.52 28.75 9.73
C SER A 106 -14.04 28.03 8.49
N ASN A 107 -13.72 28.52 7.29
CA ASN A 107 -14.27 28.04 6.02
C ASN A 107 -13.22 27.91 4.90
N LEU A 108 -11.92 28.06 5.21
CA LEU A 108 -10.84 27.99 4.24
C LEU A 108 -9.67 27.15 4.76
N VAL A 109 -9.18 26.26 3.89
CA VAL A 109 -7.91 25.53 4.11
C VAL A 109 -6.93 25.89 3.04
N GLU A 110 -5.68 26.12 3.43
CA GLU A 110 -4.54 26.17 2.53
C GLU A 110 -3.87 24.80 2.47
N LEU A 111 -3.78 24.24 1.29
CA LEU A 111 -2.79 23.22 0.96
C LEU A 111 -1.48 23.92 0.59
N LYS A 112 -0.39 23.52 1.23
CA LYS A 112 0.96 23.97 0.92
C LYS A 112 1.81 22.79 0.46
N ILE A 113 2.47 22.94 -0.69
CA ILE A 113 3.44 21.95 -1.18
C ILE A 113 4.85 22.47 -0.93
N PHE A 114 5.67 21.64 -0.30
CA PHE A 114 7.07 21.89 -0.01
C PHE A 114 7.95 20.98 -0.85
N GLN A 115 9.02 21.56 -1.38
CA GLN A 115 10.19 20.81 -1.84
C GLN A 115 11.20 20.75 -0.68
N ILE A 116 11.67 19.55 -0.34
CA ILE A 116 12.68 19.33 0.69
C ILE A 116 13.96 18.86 0.00
N ASP A 117 15.00 19.68 0.00
CA ASP A 117 16.33 19.30 -0.48
C ASP A 117 17.10 18.66 0.68
N LEU A 118 17.29 17.34 0.60
CA LEU A 118 17.93 16.56 1.67
C LEU A 118 19.44 16.83 1.74
N THR A 119 20.05 17.27 0.64
CA THR A 119 21.49 17.56 0.57
C THR A 119 21.80 18.89 1.24
N LYS A 120 20.94 19.90 1.01
CA LYS A 120 21.09 21.25 1.59
C LYS A 120 20.40 21.42 2.93
N ASN A 121 19.59 20.45 3.35
CA ASN A 121 18.75 20.55 4.54
C ASN A 121 17.80 21.77 4.49
N GLU A 122 17.17 21.98 3.33
CA GLU A 122 16.33 23.14 3.04
C GLU A 122 14.90 22.70 2.68
N GLU A 123 13.92 23.42 3.22
CA GLU A 123 12.51 23.27 2.83
C GLU A 123 12.06 24.56 2.14
N LYS A 124 11.53 24.41 0.93
CA LYS A 124 11.03 25.52 0.13
C LYS A 124 9.56 25.30 -0.17
N LEU A 125 8.72 26.25 0.23
CA LEU A 125 7.35 26.31 -0.25
C LEU A 125 7.37 26.58 -1.75
N ILE A 126 6.84 25.67 -2.55
CA ILE A 126 6.82 25.78 -4.02
C ILE A 126 5.43 26.09 -4.57
N TYR A 127 4.37 25.72 -3.84
CA TYR A 127 3.00 25.95 -4.29
C TYR A 127 2.01 26.06 -3.13
N LYS A 128 0.91 26.79 -3.36
CA LYS A 128 -0.19 27.00 -2.42
C LYS A 128 -1.52 26.89 -3.18
N TYR A 129 -2.50 26.24 -2.57
CA TYR A 129 -3.85 26.13 -3.09
C TYR A 129 -4.87 26.28 -1.96
N THR A 130 -5.97 26.98 -2.22
CA THR A 130 -7.00 27.22 -1.20
C THR A 130 -8.28 26.47 -1.54
N LEU A 131 -8.84 25.80 -0.53
CA LEU A 131 -10.09 25.04 -0.61
C LEU A 131 -11.15 25.66 0.30
N ASN A 132 -12.39 25.72 -0.19
CA ASN A 132 -13.55 26.23 0.54
C ASN A 132 -14.31 25.11 1.27
N TYR A 133 -14.69 25.37 2.52
CA TYR A 133 -15.46 24.47 3.38
C TYR A 133 -16.74 25.15 3.87
N TYR A 134 -17.75 24.36 4.22
CA TYR A 134 -18.85 24.84 5.06
C TYR A 134 -18.32 25.04 6.49
N GLU A 135 -18.77 26.11 7.17
CA GLU A 135 -18.23 26.50 8.48
C GLU A 135 -18.28 25.35 9.49
N GLU A 136 -17.11 24.96 10.00
CA GLU A 136 -16.98 24.08 11.16
C GLU A 136 -15.89 24.60 12.11
N SER A 137 -15.84 24.06 13.33
CA SER A 137 -14.78 24.36 14.29
C SER A 137 -13.40 24.12 13.68
N ALA A 138 -12.43 25.02 13.91
CA ALA A 138 -11.07 24.90 13.38
C ALA A 138 -10.37 23.55 13.70
N SER A 139 -10.81 22.84 14.75
CA SER A 139 -10.31 21.52 15.12
C SER A 139 -10.73 20.39 14.17
N SER A 140 -11.88 20.47 13.47
CA SER A 140 -12.30 19.44 12.49
C SER A 140 -11.57 19.57 11.14
N ILE A 141 -11.08 20.78 10.84
CA ILE A 141 -10.49 21.11 9.55
C ILE A 141 -9.12 20.43 9.31
N THR A 142 -8.31 20.28 10.37
CA THR A 142 -7.00 19.58 10.32
C THR A 142 -7.12 18.10 9.93
N TYR A 143 -8.32 17.53 10.02
CA TYR A 143 -8.61 16.12 9.72
C TYR A 143 -9.28 15.94 8.38
N THR A 144 -9.50 17.02 7.62
CA THR A 144 -10.31 16.90 6.41
C THR A 144 -9.51 16.15 5.35
N PRO A 145 -9.91 14.92 4.98
CA PRO A 145 -9.11 14.11 4.09
C PRO A 145 -9.05 14.81 2.75
N ILE A 146 -7.85 15.07 2.23
CA ILE A 146 -7.66 15.44 0.83
C ILE A 146 -6.77 14.36 0.25
N HIS A 147 -7.18 13.80 -0.88
CA HIS A 147 -6.40 12.78 -1.55
C HIS A 147 -5.40 13.48 -2.46
N ILE A 148 -4.12 13.36 -2.12
CA ILE A 148 -3.02 14.03 -2.83
C ILE A 148 -2.00 12.99 -3.24
N ARG A 149 -1.68 12.93 -4.54
CA ARG A 149 -0.60 12.10 -5.06
C ARG A 149 0.20 12.86 -6.10
N ALA A 150 1.50 12.70 -6.08
CA ALA A 150 2.35 13.20 -7.14
C ALA A 150 2.23 12.28 -8.36
N VAL A 151 1.95 12.86 -9.53
CA VAL A 151 2.10 12.17 -10.82
C VAL A 151 3.60 12.05 -11.12
N ASN A 152 4.32 13.16 -10.95
CA ASN A 152 5.78 13.29 -10.96
C ASN A 152 6.19 14.51 -10.11
N ASN A 153 7.43 14.98 -10.25
CA ASN A 153 7.93 16.17 -9.54
C ASN A 153 7.34 17.51 -10.01
N LYS A 154 6.56 17.54 -11.10
CA LYS A 154 5.93 18.74 -11.67
C LYS A 154 4.42 18.77 -11.45
N TYR A 155 3.75 17.63 -11.58
CA TYR A 155 2.30 17.50 -11.55
C TYR A 155 1.82 16.76 -10.30
N ILE A 156 0.87 17.37 -9.57
CA ILE A 156 0.20 16.77 -8.41
C ILE A 156 -1.28 16.62 -8.69
N MET A 157 -1.82 15.42 -8.45
CA MET A 157 -3.25 15.16 -8.47
C MET A 157 -3.85 15.46 -7.10
N LEU A 158 -4.93 16.25 -7.10
CA LEU A 158 -5.70 16.60 -5.91
C LEU A 158 -7.17 16.26 -6.13
N ILE A 159 -7.72 15.44 -5.22
CA ILE A 159 -9.14 15.06 -5.21
C ILE A 159 -9.70 15.28 -3.81
N THR A 160 -10.79 16.04 -3.71
CA THR A 160 -11.55 16.15 -2.46
C THR A 160 -12.52 14.98 -2.32
N PRO A 161 -12.68 14.40 -1.12
CA PRO A 161 -13.63 13.32 -0.89
C PRO A 161 -15.08 13.82 -0.95
N ASN A 162 -16.01 12.88 -1.16
CA ASN A 162 -17.44 13.08 -1.17
C ASN A 162 -18.02 13.25 0.24
N VAL A 163 -17.53 14.23 0.99
CA VAL A 163 -18.03 14.59 2.32
C VAL A 163 -18.76 15.92 2.28
N ILE A 164 -19.79 16.07 3.13
CA ILE A 164 -20.69 17.23 3.16
C ILE A 164 -19.94 18.53 3.50
N PHE A 165 -18.74 18.44 4.09
CA PHE A 165 -17.93 19.56 4.54
C PHE A 165 -17.37 20.44 3.39
N TYR A 166 -17.18 19.89 2.19
CA TYR A 166 -16.64 20.65 1.05
C TYR A 166 -17.73 21.46 0.35
N LYS A 167 -17.58 22.78 0.32
CA LYS A 167 -18.49 23.67 -0.42
C LYS A 167 -18.41 23.44 -1.93
N ASN A 168 -17.19 23.28 -2.43
CA ASN A 168 -16.90 22.93 -3.81
C ASN A 168 -16.00 21.68 -3.80
N LYS A 169 -16.47 20.58 -4.38
CA LYS A 169 -15.63 19.42 -4.63
C LYS A 169 -14.75 19.72 -5.83
N VAL A 170 -13.50 19.27 -5.80
CA VAL A 170 -12.54 19.49 -6.88
C VAL A 170 -11.77 18.21 -7.18
N ALA A 171 -11.56 17.99 -8.48
CA ALA A 171 -10.63 17.03 -9.01
C ALA A 171 -9.76 17.80 -10.00
N LEU A 172 -8.47 17.91 -9.74
CA LEU A 172 -7.58 18.71 -10.56
C LEU A 172 -6.15 18.19 -10.53
N LEU A 173 -5.39 18.60 -11.55
CA LEU A 173 -3.94 18.49 -11.61
C LEU A 173 -3.33 19.86 -11.40
N ILE A 174 -2.36 19.93 -10.50
CA ILE A 174 -1.56 21.12 -10.22
C ILE A 174 -0.26 21.00 -11.01
N ASP A 175 -0.03 21.91 -11.95
CA ASP A 175 1.29 22.16 -12.52
C ASP A 175 2.04 23.11 -11.59
N ILE A 176 2.95 22.57 -10.78
CA ILE A 176 3.71 23.31 -9.77
C ILE A 176 4.62 24.35 -10.43
N GLU A 177 5.24 23.97 -11.56
CA GLU A 177 6.23 24.78 -12.24
C GLU A 177 5.59 26.01 -12.89
N ASN A 178 4.48 25.78 -13.61
CA ASN A 178 3.72 26.85 -14.26
C ASN A 178 2.69 27.52 -13.35
N LYS A 179 2.53 27.03 -12.11
CA LYS A 179 1.53 27.49 -11.12
C LYS A 179 0.12 27.53 -11.71
N LYS A 180 -0.29 26.44 -12.36
CA LYS A 180 -1.56 26.33 -13.06
C LYS A 180 -2.38 25.18 -12.49
N GLU A 181 -3.67 25.44 -12.28
CA GLU A 181 -4.67 24.41 -11.98
C GLU A 181 -5.33 23.92 -13.27
N ILE A 182 -5.38 22.60 -13.45
CA ILE A 182 -6.03 21.94 -14.57
C ILE A 182 -7.19 21.15 -13.99
N PHE A 183 -8.40 21.72 -14.09
CA PHE A 183 -9.61 21.06 -13.63
C PHE A 183 -9.94 19.86 -14.49
N ILE A 184 -10.30 18.76 -13.84
CA ILE A 184 -10.62 17.50 -14.48
C ILE A 184 -12.11 17.25 -14.35
N ASP A 185 -12.73 16.75 -15.41
CA ASP A 185 -14.09 16.22 -15.35
C ASP A 185 -14.17 15.08 -14.31
N PRO A 186 -14.93 15.24 -13.21
CA PRO A 186 -14.95 14.24 -12.14
C PRO A 186 -15.75 12.99 -12.50
N HIS A 187 -16.45 12.94 -13.63
CA HIS A 187 -17.24 11.77 -14.03
C HIS A 187 -16.32 10.59 -14.41
N ILE A 188 -16.56 9.45 -13.77
CA ILE A 188 -15.98 8.16 -14.17
C ILE A 188 -16.97 7.44 -15.08
N THR A 189 -18.26 7.48 -14.72
CA THR A 189 -19.39 7.02 -15.53
C THR A 189 -20.54 8.02 -15.40
N ASP A 190 -21.64 7.81 -16.11
CA ASP A 190 -22.82 8.69 -16.06
C ASP A 190 -23.38 8.90 -14.64
N ASN A 191 -23.23 7.90 -13.76
CA ASN A 191 -23.78 7.91 -12.40
C ASN A 191 -22.72 7.78 -11.30
N HIS A 192 -21.43 7.92 -11.63
CA HIS A 192 -20.35 7.67 -10.67
C HIS A 192 -19.20 8.66 -10.79
N TYR A 193 -18.78 9.21 -9.65
CA TYR A 193 -17.83 10.33 -9.59
C TYR A 193 -16.55 9.96 -8.84
N ILE A 194 -15.45 10.57 -9.25
CA ILE A 194 -14.15 10.40 -8.57
C ILE A 194 -14.15 10.85 -7.10
N TYR A 195 -15.11 11.69 -6.70
CA TYR A 195 -15.23 12.15 -5.31
C TYR A 195 -15.57 11.02 -4.34
N GLU A 196 -16.17 9.93 -4.82
CA GLU A 196 -16.48 8.73 -4.02
C GLU A 196 -15.24 7.87 -3.79
N LEU A 197 -14.10 8.51 -3.51
CA LEU A 197 -12.80 7.86 -3.40
C LEU A 197 -12.68 7.09 -2.08
N VAL A 198 -12.32 5.81 -2.19
CA VAL A 198 -12.04 4.94 -1.04
C VAL A 198 -10.54 4.85 -0.80
N ASN A 199 -9.76 4.68 -1.87
CA ASN A 199 -8.32 4.52 -1.80
C ASN A 199 -7.64 5.09 -3.04
N MET A 200 -6.47 5.71 -2.84
CA MET A 200 -5.62 6.23 -3.91
C MET A 200 -4.15 6.05 -3.52
N VAL A 201 -3.40 5.32 -4.34
CA VAL A 201 -2.00 4.96 -4.07
C VAL A 201 -1.14 5.03 -5.33
N ASN A 202 0.12 5.40 -5.16
CA ASN A 202 1.13 5.30 -6.21
C ASN A 202 1.81 3.94 -6.12
N ILE A 203 1.95 3.24 -7.24
CA ILE A 203 2.66 1.98 -7.33
C ILE A 203 3.66 2.03 -8.49
N TRP A 204 4.90 1.65 -8.19
CA TRP A 204 5.97 1.54 -9.18
C TRP A 204 6.04 0.10 -9.71
N ILE A 205 5.81 -0.08 -11.01
CA ILE A 205 5.83 -1.38 -11.67
C ILE A 205 6.75 -1.29 -12.89
N LYS A 206 7.81 -2.11 -12.90
CA LYS A 206 8.84 -2.13 -13.95
C LYS A 206 9.39 -0.74 -14.34
N GLY A 207 9.64 0.11 -13.34
CA GLY A 207 10.20 1.45 -13.54
C GLY A 207 9.20 2.51 -14.02
N LYS A 208 7.90 2.18 -14.09
CA LYS A 208 6.83 3.14 -14.39
C LYS A 208 5.99 3.39 -13.15
N ASN A 209 5.58 4.64 -12.95
CA ASN A 209 4.67 5.03 -11.88
C ASN A 209 3.21 4.98 -12.36
N TYR A 210 2.33 4.49 -11.50
CA TYR A 210 0.89 4.38 -11.76
C TYR A 210 0.12 4.85 -10.53
N ILE A 211 -0.98 5.58 -10.74
CA ILE A 211 -1.94 5.91 -9.69
C ILE A 211 -3.08 4.90 -9.76
N PHE A 212 -3.25 4.15 -8.67
CA PHE A 212 -4.33 3.19 -8.48
C PHE A 212 -5.42 3.85 -7.66
N ILE A 213 -6.65 3.85 -8.16
CA ILE A 213 -7.80 4.46 -7.50
C ILE A 213 -8.92 3.44 -7.37
N LYS A 214 -9.49 3.34 -6.17
CA LYS A 214 -10.75 2.64 -5.90
C LYS A 214 -11.80 3.66 -5.44
N THR A 215 -13.00 3.56 -5.99
CA THR A 215 -14.14 4.42 -5.64
C THR A 215 -15.39 3.60 -5.29
N GLY A 216 -16.35 4.19 -4.57
CA GLY A 216 -17.53 3.56 -3.95
C GLY A 216 -17.56 3.75 -2.42
N ARG A 217 -18.36 2.95 -1.67
CA ARG A 217 -18.38 2.95 -0.19
C ARG A 217 -17.91 1.59 0.41
N PHE A 218 -17.33 1.64 1.62
CA PHE A 218 -16.27 0.77 2.18
C PHE A 218 -16.49 -0.75 2.22
N CYS A 219 -15.36 -1.48 2.21
CA CYS A 219 -15.09 -2.93 2.19
C CYS A 219 -16.19 -3.89 1.67
N SER A 220 -15.78 -4.91 0.90
CA SER A 220 -16.71 -5.85 0.27
C SER A 220 -17.73 -6.50 1.22
N PHE A 221 -17.38 -6.62 2.51
CA PHE A 221 -18.28 -7.07 3.58
C PHE A 221 -19.48 -6.16 3.82
N GLU A 222 -19.30 -4.83 3.92
CA GLU A 222 -20.43 -3.93 4.18
C GLU A 222 -21.39 -3.93 2.99
N LYS A 223 -20.88 -3.85 1.76
CA LYS A 223 -21.72 -3.90 0.55
C LYS A 223 -22.50 -5.21 0.45
N ARG A 224 -21.89 -6.33 0.82
CA ARG A 224 -22.53 -7.64 0.91
C ARG A 224 -23.69 -7.64 1.91
N ASP A 225 -23.49 -7.10 3.10
CA ASP A 225 -24.52 -6.98 4.13
C ASP A 225 -25.69 -6.10 3.67
N PHE A 226 -25.39 -4.99 3.00
CA PHE A 226 -26.41 -4.13 2.39
C PHE A 226 -27.19 -4.83 1.28
N PHE A 227 -26.51 -5.60 0.43
CA PHE A 227 -27.14 -6.38 -0.61
C PHE A 227 -28.14 -7.39 -0.03
N TYR A 228 -27.71 -8.20 0.93
CA TYR A 228 -28.55 -9.24 1.52
C TYR A 228 -29.65 -8.71 2.44
N SER A 229 -29.44 -7.57 3.10
CA SER A 229 -30.48 -6.91 3.89
C SER A 229 -31.55 -6.20 3.05
N LYS A 230 -31.37 -6.11 1.71
CA LYS A 230 -32.28 -5.42 0.78
C LYS A 230 -32.57 -3.98 1.19
N ASN A 231 -31.58 -3.31 1.77
CA ASN A 231 -31.75 -1.94 2.24
C ASN A 231 -31.86 -0.98 1.04
N LYS A 232 -33.05 -0.38 0.86
CA LYS A 232 -33.35 0.54 -0.25
C LYS A 232 -32.72 1.92 -0.09
N ASP A 233 -32.18 2.24 1.09
CA ASP A 233 -31.55 3.54 1.36
C ASP A 233 -30.06 3.57 0.94
N TYR A 234 -29.54 2.45 0.40
CA TYR A 234 -28.18 2.37 -0.11
C TYR A 234 -28.07 3.10 -1.46
N LYS A 235 -27.34 4.22 -1.49
CA LYS A 235 -27.24 5.11 -2.67
C LYS A 235 -25.99 4.90 -3.53
N ASP A 236 -24.95 4.27 -3.00
CA ASP A 236 -23.66 4.10 -3.68
C ASP A 236 -23.60 2.73 -4.38
N GLU A 237 -24.41 2.56 -5.43
CA GLU A 237 -24.56 1.26 -6.11
C GLU A 237 -23.29 0.83 -6.85
N ILE A 238 -22.49 1.79 -7.32
CA ILE A 238 -21.37 1.55 -8.24
C ILE A 238 -20.04 1.65 -7.50
N GLU A 239 -19.20 0.63 -7.68
CA GLU A 239 -17.77 0.68 -7.35
C GLU A 239 -16.97 0.71 -8.65
N THR A 240 -15.85 1.40 -8.67
CA THR A 240 -14.93 1.35 -9.82
C THR A 240 -13.47 1.27 -9.40
N ILE A 241 -12.68 0.61 -10.25
CA ILE A 241 -11.23 0.60 -10.18
C ILE A 241 -10.69 1.36 -11.38
N LEU A 242 -9.78 2.31 -11.12
CA LEU A 242 -9.04 3.04 -12.13
C LEU A 242 -7.54 2.83 -11.96
N ILE A 243 -6.83 2.76 -13.08
CA ILE A 243 -5.37 2.70 -13.11
C ILE A 243 -4.87 3.72 -14.11
N ILE A 244 -4.14 4.71 -13.62
CA ILE A 244 -3.66 5.84 -14.42
C ILE A 244 -2.13 5.72 -14.55
N PRO A 245 -1.60 5.37 -15.73
CA PRO A 245 -0.16 5.43 -15.98
C PRO A 245 0.30 6.89 -15.98
N CYS A 246 1.22 7.26 -15.08
CA CYS A 246 1.63 8.66 -14.90
C CYS A 246 2.29 9.23 -16.17
N ASP A 247 3.08 8.44 -16.88
CA ASP A 247 3.73 8.88 -18.13
C ASP A 247 2.72 9.18 -19.24
N GLU A 248 1.68 8.36 -19.37
CA GLU A 248 0.60 8.57 -20.34
C GLU A 248 -0.18 9.85 -20.00
N LEU A 249 -0.48 10.05 -18.72
CA LEU A 249 -1.11 11.26 -18.23
C LEU A 249 -0.28 12.51 -18.59
N ILE A 250 1.01 12.51 -18.29
CA ILE A 250 1.92 13.64 -18.60
C ILE A 250 1.94 13.93 -20.10
N GLN A 251 2.08 12.89 -20.94
CA GLN A 251 2.10 13.05 -22.39
C GLN A 251 0.80 13.64 -22.95
N ASN A 252 -0.34 13.27 -22.36
CA ASN A 252 -1.64 13.83 -22.75
C ASN A 252 -1.75 15.30 -22.35
N LEU A 253 -1.30 15.67 -21.15
CA LEU A 253 -1.27 17.06 -20.68
C LEU A 253 -0.37 17.94 -21.57
N ASP A 254 0.82 17.46 -21.94
CA ASP A 254 1.75 18.19 -22.82
C ASP A 254 1.18 18.42 -24.22
N LYS A 255 0.30 17.52 -24.69
CA LYS A 255 -0.44 17.66 -25.96
C LYS A 255 -1.70 18.51 -25.84
N SER A 256 -1.99 19.06 -24.67
CA SER A 256 -3.26 19.75 -24.38
C SER A 256 -4.50 18.88 -24.64
N ALA A 257 -4.39 17.57 -24.47
CA ALA A 257 -5.53 16.67 -24.50
C ALA A 257 -6.31 16.75 -23.19
N ASP A 258 -7.64 16.70 -23.27
CA ASP A 258 -8.51 16.70 -22.09
C ASP A 258 -8.35 15.38 -21.33
N PHE A 259 -7.89 15.44 -20.09
CA PHE A 259 -7.84 14.27 -19.22
C PHE A 259 -9.24 13.92 -18.70
N LYS A 260 -9.62 12.64 -18.83
CA LYS A 260 -10.90 12.11 -18.33
C LYS A 260 -10.67 10.82 -17.56
N PHE A 261 -11.22 10.72 -16.35
CA PHE A 261 -11.10 9.50 -15.55
C PHE A 261 -11.68 8.26 -16.24
N SER A 262 -12.74 8.43 -17.02
CA SER A 262 -13.38 7.34 -17.78
C SER A 262 -12.44 6.62 -18.75
N GLU A 263 -11.38 7.28 -19.26
CA GLU A 263 -10.37 6.67 -20.13
C GLU A 263 -9.44 5.69 -19.40
N TYR A 264 -9.41 5.77 -18.07
CA TYR A 264 -8.57 4.95 -17.18
C TYR A 264 -9.37 3.96 -16.33
N LEU A 265 -10.68 3.84 -16.61
CA LEU A 265 -11.55 2.86 -15.98
C LEU A 265 -11.13 1.45 -16.37
N VAL A 266 -10.80 0.62 -15.37
CA VAL A 266 -10.41 -0.78 -15.57
C VAL A 266 -11.62 -1.69 -15.45
N ASP A 267 -12.40 -1.54 -14.39
CA ASP A 267 -13.62 -2.33 -14.16
C ASP A 267 -14.61 -1.56 -13.27
N LYS A 268 -15.87 -1.96 -13.31
CA LYS A 268 -16.96 -1.47 -12.48
C LYS A 268 -17.79 -2.61 -11.90
N ALA A 269 -18.35 -2.40 -10.72
CA ALA A 269 -19.27 -3.31 -10.07
C ALA A 269 -20.53 -2.56 -9.62
N ASP A 270 -21.68 -3.04 -10.09
CA ASP A 270 -22.99 -2.53 -9.70
C ASP A 270 -23.37 -3.02 -8.29
N TYR A 271 -24.60 -2.73 -7.85
CA TYR A 271 -25.10 -3.02 -6.50
C TYR A 271 -24.91 -4.49 -6.04
N ASN A 272 -24.95 -5.45 -6.97
CA ASN A 272 -24.87 -6.88 -6.68
C ASN A 272 -23.43 -7.45 -6.68
N ALA A 273 -22.42 -6.61 -6.78
CA ALA A 273 -21.03 -7.00 -6.87
C ALA A 273 -20.11 -6.03 -6.12
N SER A 274 -18.89 -6.44 -5.82
CA SER A 274 -17.84 -5.58 -5.26
C SER A 274 -16.50 -5.85 -5.92
N LEU A 275 -15.65 -4.83 -6.01
CA LEU A 275 -14.31 -4.85 -6.55
C LEU A 275 -13.30 -4.53 -5.46
N ASP A 276 -12.17 -5.25 -5.44
CA ASP A 276 -11.02 -4.84 -4.66
C ASP A 276 -9.71 -5.14 -5.37
N PHE A 277 -8.68 -4.36 -5.04
CA PHE A 277 -7.34 -4.74 -5.44
C PHE A 277 -6.84 -5.89 -4.57
N SER A 278 -6.13 -6.85 -5.15
CA SER A 278 -5.64 -8.02 -4.41
C SER A 278 -4.29 -7.79 -3.71
N PHE A 279 -3.90 -6.53 -3.47
CA PHE A 279 -2.72 -6.18 -2.68
C PHE A 279 -3.13 -5.77 -1.26
N ASP A 280 -2.43 -6.29 -0.24
CA ASP A 280 -2.64 -5.88 1.15
C ASP A 280 -1.98 -4.51 1.37
N ALA A 281 -2.67 -3.60 2.08
CA ALA A 281 -2.19 -2.26 2.37
C ALA A 281 -0.94 -2.23 3.27
N ASN A 282 -0.57 -3.35 3.92
CA ASN A 282 0.72 -3.51 4.61
C ASN A 282 1.77 -4.23 3.75
N VAL A 283 1.36 -4.73 2.57
CA VAL A 283 2.17 -5.48 1.60
C VAL A 283 2.35 -4.64 0.34
N PHE A 284 2.52 -3.33 0.50
CA PHE A 284 2.96 -2.47 -0.61
C PHE A 284 4.39 -2.79 -1.10
N TYR A 285 5.09 -3.73 -0.44
CA TYR A 285 6.53 -3.87 -0.62
C TYR A 285 7.10 -5.27 -0.45
N ILE A 286 6.25 -6.29 -0.36
CA ILE A 286 6.75 -7.62 -0.67
C ILE A 286 6.55 -7.75 -2.17
N PRO A 287 7.62 -8.04 -2.95
CA PRO A 287 7.47 -8.40 -4.34
C PRO A 287 6.75 -9.75 -4.40
N ASN A 288 5.45 -9.76 -4.10
CA ASN A 288 4.52 -10.78 -4.58
C ASN A 288 4.34 -10.66 -6.10
N TYR A 289 4.93 -9.63 -6.72
CA TYR A 289 5.34 -9.64 -8.12
C TYR A 289 6.65 -10.43 -8.29
N THR A 290 6.68 -11.64 -7.74
CA THR A 290 7.59 -12.65 -8.23
C THR A 290 7.23 -12.91 -9.68
N TYR A 291 8.17 -12.65 -10.57
CA TYR A 291 8.25 -13.32 -11.86
C TYR A 291 7.09 -13.18 -12.85
N ASN A 292 6.28 -12.12 -12.78
CA ASN A 292 5.40 -11.82 -13.90
C ASN A 292 6.20 -11.21 -15.07
N LYS A 293 6.30 -11.98 -16.16
CA LYS A 293 6.79 -11.51 -17.47
C LYS A 293 6.00 -10.27 -17.94
N PHE A 294 4.76 -10.11 -17.48
CA PHE A 294 3.84 -9.02 -17.80
C PHE A 294 3.85 -7.91 -16.75
N SER A 295 3.68 -6.67 -17.19
CA SER A 295 3.37 -5.55 -16.30
C SER A 295 1.89 -5.66 -15.95
N SER A 296 1.53 -6.43 -14.94
CA SER A 296 0.14 -6.77 -14.66
C SER A 296 -0.18 -6.75 -13.17
N ILE A 297 -1.46 -6.51 -12.84
CA ILE A 297 -1.98 -6.46 -11.48
C ILE A 297 -3.17 -7.40 -11.33
N LEU A 298 -3.33 -7.93 -10.11
CA LEU A 298 -4.49 -8.71 -9.75
C LEU A 298 -5.52 -7.84 -9.03
N TYR A 299 -6.77 -8.01 -9.40
CA TYR A 299 -7.91 -7.51 -8.67
C TYR A 299 -8.99 -8.60 -8.61
N ASN A 300 -9.93 -8.44 -7.70
CA ASN A 300 -10.97 -9.40 -7.45
C ASN A 300 -12.35 -8.78 -7.62
N LYS A 301 -13.30 -9.59 -8.09
CA LYS A 301 -14.69 -9.20 -8.27
C LYS A 301 -15.61 -10.20 -7.58
N GLU A 302 -16.23 -9.78 -6.49
CA GLU A 302 -17.24 -10.57 -5.81
C GLU A 302 -18.59 -10.39 -6.50
N ASN A 303 -19.30 -11.49 -6.75
CA ASN A 303 -20.68 -11.48 -7.23
C ASN A 303 -21.58 -12.09 -6.17
N PHE A 304 -22.51 -11.30 -5.65
CA PHE A 304 -23.38 -11.71 -4.55
C PHE A 304 -24.55 -12.60 -4.99
N ILE A 305 -24.90 -12.57 -6.28
CA ILE A 305 -25.94 -13.44 -6.85
C ILE A 305 -25.37 -14.83 -7.10
N ASP A 306 -24.25 -14.89 -7.84
CA ASP A 306 -23.60 -16.14 -8.24
C ASP A 306 -22.80 -16.77 -7.09
N LYS A 307 -22.57 -16.02 -6.00
CA LYS A 307 -21.78 -16.43 -4.84
C LYS A 307 -20.42 -16.97 -5.26
N LYS A 308 -19.68 -16.13 -5.99
CA LYS A 308 -18.30 -16.39 -6.39
C LYS A 308 -17.45 -15.13 -6.27
N THR A 309 -16.16 -15.32 -6.05
CA THR A 309 -15.16 -14.24 -6.13
C THR A 309 -14.23 -14.53 -7.30
N ASP A 310 -14.38 -13.79 -8.39
CA ASP A 310 -13.51 -13.91 -9.56
C ASP A 310 -12.18 -13.21 -9.31
N ILE A 311 -11.08 -13.87 -9.69
CA ILE A 311 -9.73 -13.31 -9.70
C ILE A 311 -9.40 -12.92 -11.13
N ILE A 312 -8.99 -11.67 -11.32
CA ILE A 312 -8.78 -11.08 -12.63
C ILE A 312 -7.37 -10.47 -12.68
N LEU A 313 -6.65 -10.79 -13.74
CA LEU A 313 -5.35 -10.21 -14.08
C LEU A 313 -5.55 -9.10 -15.09
N TYR A 314 -5.14 -7.88 -14.77
CA TYR A 314 -5.13 -6.75 -15.68
C TYR A 314 -3.71 -6.47 -16.18
N ASP A 315 -3.51 -6.56 -17.49
CA ASP A 315 -2.28 -6.18 -18.19
C ASP A 315 -2.24 -4.67 -18.38
N LEU A 316 -1.31 -4.01 -17.68
CA LEU A 316 -1.13 -2.56 -17.66
C LEU A 316 -0.67 -2.02 -19.02
N GLU A 317 0.08 -2.80 -19.79
CA GLU A 317 0.63 -2.37 -21.09
C GLU A 317 -0.41 -2.45 -22.18
N ASN A 318 -1.13 -3.58 -22.26
CA ASN A 318 -2.12 -3.81 -23.30
C ASN A 318 -3.53 -3.34 -22.93
N LYS A 319 -3.75 -2.91 -21.67
CA LYS A 319 -5.05 -2.55 -21.10
C LYS A 319 -6.10 -3.65 -21.30
N LYS A 320 -5.70 -4.91 -21.05
CA LYS A 320 -6.53 -6.11 -21.20
C LYS A 320 -6.68 -6.84 -19.88
N TYR A 321 -7.88 -7.34 -19.61
CA TYR A 321 -8.13 -8.19 -18.46
C TYR A 321 -8.23 -9.67 -18.87
N TYR A 322 -7.80 -10.55 -17.98
CA TYR A 322 -7.83 -12.00 -18.13
C TYR A 322 -8.44 -12.59 -16.86
N HIS A 323 -9.48 -13.40 -17.01
CA HIS A 323 -10.02 -14.18 -15.89
C HIS A 323 -9.04 -15.30 -15.55
N ILE A 324 -8.60 -15.33 -14.30
CA ILE A 324 -7.64 -16.31 -13.78
C ILE A 324 -8.36 -17.52 -13.19
N GLY A 325 -9.45 -17.28 -12.48
CA GLY A 325 -10.24 -18.33 -11.82
C GLY A 325 -11.20 -17.73 -10.80
N SER A 326 -11.89 -18.59 -10.06
CA SER A 326 -12.89 -18.17 -9.08
C SER A 326 -12.67 -18.87 -7.75
N LEU A 327 -12.87 -18.14 -6.66
CA LEU A 327 -12.84 -18.64 -5.30
C LEU A 327 -14.27 -18.77 -4.73
N PRO A 328 -14.47 -19.69 -3.77
CA PRO A 328 -15.76 -19.85 -3.09
C PRO A 328 -16.13 -18.58 -2.32
N PHE A 329 -17.42 -18.23 -2.32
CA PHE A 329 -17.99 -17.10 -1.60
C PHE A 329 -18.81 -17.58 -0.38
N PRO A 330 -18.92 -16.79 0.70
CA PRO A 330 -18.20 -15.54 0.96
C PRO A 330 -16.75 -15.77 1.41
N LEU A 331 -15.85 -14.88 0.99
CA LEU A 331 -14.55 -14.76 1.64
C LEU A 331 -14.62 -13.65 2.70
N GLU A 332 -14.16 -13.96 3.91
CA GLU A 332 -13.89 -12.94 4.95
C GLU A 332 -12.64 -12.13 4.60
N LYS A 333 -11.62 -12.81 4.06
CA LYS A 333 -10.40 -12.23 3.51
C LYS A 333 -10.03 -12.94 2.23
N ILE A 334 -9.65 -12.19 1.20
CA ILE A 334 -9.14 -12.75 -0.04
C ILE A 334 -7.74 -13.29 0.24
N PRO A 335 -7.49 -14.59 0.03
CA PRO A 335 -6.18 -15.17 0.29
C PRO A 335 -5.14 -14.54 -0.63
N THR A 336 -3.89 -14.51 -0.18
CA THR A 336 -2.77 -14.11 -1.03
C THR A 336 -2.75 -15.00 -2.27
N ILE A 337 -2.70 -14.37 -3.44
CA ILE A 337 -2.65 -15.04 -4.72
C ILE A 337 -1.18 -15.09 -5.15
N TYR A 338 -0.66 -16.29 -5.25
CA TYR A 338 0.70 -16.58 -5.66
C TYR A 338 0.76 -16.86 -7.15
N SER A 339 1.96 -16.71 -7.73
CA SER A 339 2.22 -17.11 -9.10
C SER A 339 3.49 -17.95 -9.19
N GLU A 340 3.45 -18.98 -10.05
CA GLU A 340 4.63 -19.76 -10.43
C GLU A 340 4.44 -20.31 -11.84
N ASN A 341 5.48 -20.22 -12.69
CA ASN A 341 5.44 -20.70 -14.08
C ASN A 341 4.18 -20.24 -14.86
N ASP A 342 3.85 -18.95 -14.76
CA ASP A 342 2.65 -18.32 -15.37
C ASP A 342 1.29 -18.87 -14.89
N ARG A 343 1.27 -19.69 -13.83
CA ARG A 343 0.05 -20.17 -13.18
C ARG A 343 -0.19 -19.44 -11.88
N TYR A 344 -1.45 -19.25 -11.54
CA TYR A 344 -1.86 -18.57 -10.31
C TYR A 344 -2.49 -19.55 -9.35
N PHE A 345 -2.12 -19.46 -8.08
CA PHE A 345 -2.61 -20.35 -7.05
C PHE A 345 -2.79 -19.64 -5.72
N VAL A 346 -3.63 -20.22 -4.89
CA VAL A 346 -3.82 -19.84 -3.50
C VAL A 346 -3.33 -20.97 -2.62
N MET A 347 -2.91 -20.62 -1.42
CA MET A 347 -2.42 -21.59 -0.45
C MET A 347 -3.33 -21.67 0.76
N TYR A 348 -3.61 -22.90 1.17
CA TYR A 348 -4.41 -23.19 2.35
C TYR A 348 -3.64 -24.12 3.29
N SER A 349 -3.84 -23.96 4.59
CA SER A 349 -3.53 -25.04 5.53
C SER A 349 -4.60 -26.13 5.38
N PRO A 350 -4.23 -27.42 5.29
CA PRO A 350 -5.17 -28.53 5.24
C PRO A 350 -6.03 -28.65 6.51
N PHE A 351 -5.67 -28.00 7.62
CA PHE A 351 -6.40 -28.09 8.88
C PHE A 351 -6.85 -26.71 9.38
N TYR A 352 -8.15 -26.61 9.71
CA TYR A 352 -8.69 -25.48 10.45
C TYR A 352 -8.09 -25.45 11.86
N ILE A 353 -7.32 -24.40 12.15
CA ILE A 353 -6.55 -24.17 13.39
C ILE A 353 -7.38 -24.36 14.69
N ASN A 354 -8.70 -24.26 14.63
CA ASN A 354 -9.56 -24.17 15.82
C ASN A 354 -10.17 -25.48 16.35
N ARG A 355 -9.78 -26.68 15.88
CA ARG A 355 -10.42 -27.92 16.39
C ARG A 355 -9.53 -29.01 16.97
N LEU A 356 -8.22 -28.98 16.77
CA LEU A 356 -7.33 -29.99 17.34
C LEU A 356 -6.09 -29.28 17.88
N GLY A 357 -6.04 -29.10 19.20
CA GLY A 357 -4.82 -28.65 19.87
C GLY A 357 -3.65 -29.49 19.37
N THR A 358 -2.57 -28.82 18.96
CA THR A 358 -1.30 -29.38 18.49
C THR A 358 -1.35 -30.18 17.18
N PHE A 359 -1.45 -29.52 16.03
CA PHE A 359 -0.91 -30.05 14.77
C PHE A 359 -0.14 -29.02 13.95
N PHE A 360 0.95 -29.51 13.38
CA PHE A 360 2.04 -28.81 12.70
C PHE A 360 1.81 -28.95 11.21
N ASP A 361 1.47 -27.87 10.54
CA ASP A 361 1.22 -28.00 9.12
C ASP A 361 2.36 -27.36 8.34
N LYS A 362 3.49 -28.09 8.32
CA LYS A 362 4.43 -28.02 7.19
C LYS A 362 3.71 -28.35 5.89
N TYR A 363 2.55 -29.01 5.97
CA TYR A 363 1.72 -29.34 4.83
C TYR A 363 0.85 -28.16 4.42
N LEU A 364 0.91 -27.82 3.14
CA LEU A 364 0.13 -26.76 2.52
C LEU A 364 -0.55 -27.31 1.28
N ILE A 365 -1.78 -26.87 1.05
CA ILE A 365 -2.51 -27.16 -0.16
C ILE A 365 -2.30 -25.97 -1.10
N LYS A 366 -1.67 -26.22 -2.25
CA LYS A 366 -1.70 -25.31 -3.39
C LYS A 366 -2.93 -25.62 -4.24
N HIS A 367 -3.79 -24.64 -4.44
CA HIS A 367 -4.93 -24.73 -5.35
C HIS A 367 -4.72 -23.76 -6.50
N TYR A 368 -4.45 -24.30 -7.69
CA TYR A 368 -4.32 -23.51 -8.91
C TYR A 368 -5.69 -23.06 -9.41
N LEU A 369 -5.85 -21.76 -9.59
CA LEU A 369 -7.14 -21.12 -9.87
C LEU A 369 -7.64 -21.37 -11.29
N ASP A 370 -6.72 -21.53 -12.24
CA ASP A 370 -6.98 -21.70 -13.67
C ASP A 370 -7.52 -23.09 -14.01
N THR A 371 -6.99 -24.10 -13.33
CA THR A 371 -7.15 -25.53 -13.63
C THR A 371 -7.95 -26.25 -12.55
N ASN A 372 -8.16 -25.61 -11.40
CA ASN A 372 -8.64 -26.23 -10.17
C ASN A 372 -7.80 -27.43 -9.71
N GLU A 373 -6.53 -27.50 -10.14
CA GLU A 373 -5.59 -28.51 -9.67
C GLU A 373 -5.25 -28.26 -8.19
N ILE A 374 -5.23 -29.33 -7.40
CA ILE A 374 -4.89 -29.31 -5.98
C ILE A 374 -3.61 -30.12 -5.78
N LEU A 375 -2.55 -29.48 -5.25
CA LEU A 375 -1.29 -30.13 -4.89
C LEU A 375 -1.03 -30.00 -3.39
N PHE A 376 -0.57 -31.08 -2.80
CA PHE A 376 -0.08 -31.09 -1.42
C PHE A 376 1.43 -30.84 -1.42
N MET A 377 1.84 -29.82 -0.68
CA MET A 377 3.23 -29.41 -0.51
C MET A 377 3.62 -29.61 0.95
N GLU A 378 4.68 -30.38 1.20
CA GLU A 378 5.35 -30.37 2.49
C GLU A 378 6.49 -29.34 2.45
N LEU A 379 6.49 -28.41 3.41
CA LEU A 379 7.60 -27.50 3.62
C LEU A 379 8.77 -28.28 4.26
N PRO A 380 9.93 -28.36 3.59
CA PRO A 380 11.09 -29.10 4.08
C PRO A 380 11.86 -28.34 5.17
N ILE A 381 11.15 -27.75 6.15
CA ILE A 381 11.74 -26.99 7.27
C ILE A 381 11.23 -27.51 8.61
N THR A 382 12.03 -27.47 9.66
CA THR A 382 11.58 -27.86 11.01
C THR A 382 11.04 -26.65 11.79
N ILE A 383 9.71 -26.61 11.98
CA ILE A 383 8.99 -25.58 12.74
C ILE A 383 8.73 -26.07 14.17
N SER A 384 8.92 -25.19 15.18
CA SER A 384 8.69 -25.52 16.59
C SER A 384 7.22 -25.77 16.93
N LYS A 385 6.96 -26.48 18.03
CA LYS A 385 5.61 -26.84 18.51
C LYS A 385 4.73 -25.66 18.88
N ASN A 386 5.35 -24.54 19.25
CA ASN A 386 4.68 -23.36 19.73
C ASN A 386 4.62 -22.27 18.64
N GLU A 387 4.98 -22.60 17.41
CA GLU A 387 4.96 -21.69 16.27
C GLU A 387 3.77 -22.00 15.35
N LEU A 388 3.12 -20.95 14.86
CA LEU A 388 2.01 -20.98 13.93
C LEU A 388 2.48 -20.41 12.59
N LEU A 389 2.20 -21.11 11.48
CA LEU A 389 2.50 -20.57 10.16
C LEU A 389 1.76 -19.24 9.95
N ASN A 390 2.49 -18.18 9.58
CA ASN A 390 1.93 -16.86 9.33
C ASN A 390 1.85 -16.54 7.84
N ALA A 391 2.95 -16.69 7.12
CA ALA A 391 3.03 -16.35 5.70
C ALA A 391 4.10 -17.17 4.97
N VAL A 392 3.91 -17.32 3.67
CA VAL A 392 4.90 -17.92 2.76
C VAL A 392 5.14 -16.94 1.63
N TYR A 393 6.40 -16.73 1.28
CA TYR A 393 6.85 -15.83 0.23
C TYR A 393 7.70 -16.60 -0.76
N PHE A 394 7.30 -16.57 -2.03
CA PHE A 394 8.06 -17.18 -3.11
C PHE A 394 8.89 -16.09 -3.78
N PHE A 395 10.19 -16.36 -3.92
CA PHE A 395 11.15 -15.63 -4.73
C PHE A 395 11.61 -16.53 -5.88
N LYS A 396 12.30 -15.95 -6.87
CA LYS A 396 12.76 -16.69 -8.07
C LYS A 396 13.44 -18.02 -7.74
N ASN A 397 14.37 -18.00 -6.78
CA ASN A 397 15.22 -19.13 -6.41
C ASN A 397 15.20 -19.43 -4.90
N ASP A 398 14.32 -18.78 -4.14
CA ASP A 398 14.20 -18.94 -2.69
C ASP A 398 12.74 -18.93 -2.27
N THR A 399 12.40 -19.64 -1.21
CA THR A 399 11.11 -19.53 -0.52
C THR A 399 11.37 -19.18 0.95
N ILE A 400 10.71 -18.12 1.41
CA ILE A 400 10.69 -17.76 2.83
C ILE A 400 9.39 -18.21 3.46
N VAL A 401 9.50 -18.76 4.67
CA VAL A 401 8.36 -19.06 5.54
C VAL A 401 8.46 -18.22 6.80
N GLU A 402 7.40 -17.50 7.11
CA GLU A 402 7.25 -16.77 8.37
C GLU A 402 6.32 -17.56 9.29
N THR A 403 6.75 -17.77 10.53
CA THR A 403 5.92 -18.33 11.60
C THR A 403 5.83 -17.33 12.76
N LYS A 404 4.82 -17.52 13.62
CA LYS A 404 4.51 -16.70 14.79
C LYS A 404 4.49 -17.56 16.04
N ASN A 405 5.18 -17.15 17.08
CA ASN A 405 5.09 -17.77 18.40
C ASN A 405 4.34 -16.83 19.36
N PRO A 406 3.08 -17.14 19.72
CA PRO A 406 2.30 -16.31 20.64
C PRO A 406 2.87 -16.23 22.06
N ASP A 407 3.55 -17.28 22.52
CA ASP A 407 4.11 -17.36 23.87
C ASP A 407 5.30 -16.41 24.03
N THR A 408 6.21 -16.42 23.05
CA THR A 408 7.41 -15.56 23.06
C THR A 408 7.19 -14.20 22.39
N LYS A 409 6.04 -14.01 21.72
CA LYS A 409 5.72 -12.84 20.89
C LYS A 409 6.78 -12.52 19.83
N GLN A 410 7.29 -13.57 19.19
CA GLN A 410 8.29 -13.48 18.13
C GLN A 410 7.74 -14.02 16.81
N ASN A 411 8.15 -13.40 15.71
CA ASN A 411 8.06 -13.97 14.38
C ASN A 411 9.39 -14.65 14.05
N PHE A 412 9.35 -15.78 13.37
CA PHE A 412 10.52 -16.52 12.90
C PHE A 412 10.48 -16.62 11.38
N ILE A 413 11.62 -16.36 10.73
CA ILE A 413 11.74 -16.27 9.28
C ILE A 413 12.71 -17.36 8.82
N TYR A 414 12.20 -18.37 8.13
CA TYR A 414 12.91 -19.52 7.63
C TYR A 414 13.19 -19.39 6.13
N SER A 415 14.36 -19.85 5.67
CA SER A 415 14.58 -20.15 4.25
C SER A 415 14.34 -21.62 4.04
N VAL A 416 13.40 -21.94 3.14
CA VAL A 416 13.09 -23.31 2.75
C VAL A 416 14.28 -23.94 2.01
N ASN A 417 14.89 -23.20 1.09
CA ASN A 417 15.97 -23.70 0.25
C ASN A 417 17.26 -23.99 1.04
N HIS A 418 17.45 -23.30 2.16
CA HIS A 418 18.61 -23.46 3.03
C HIS A 418 18.30 -24.27 4.30
N ASP A 419 17.06 -24.75 4.46
CA ASP A 419 16.54 -25.46 5.65
C ASP A 419 17.05 -24.84 6.97
N LYS A 420 16.88 -23.53 7.12
CA LYS A 420 17.38 -22.81 8.30
C LYS A 420 16.52 -21.61 8.67
N LEU A 421 16.47 -21.34 9.98
CA LEU A 421 16.06 -20.04 10.51
C LEU A 421 17.09 -18.99 10.07
N ILE A 422 16.63 -17.92 9.42
CA ILE A 422 17.48 -16.83 8.94
C ILE A 422 17.42 -15.63 9.89
N ALA A 423 16.23 -15.34 10.43
CA ALA A 423 16.00 -14.21 11.31
C ALA A 423 14.82 -14.45 12.24
N ASN A 424 14.79 -13.72 13.35
CA ASN A 424 13.63 -13.57 14.19
C ASN A 424 13.34 -12.08 14.42
N THR A 425 12.08 -11.74 14.61
CA THR A 425 11.64 -10.38 14.95
C THR A 425 10.66 -10.45 16.11
N SER A 426 10.48 -9.35 16.85
CA SER A 426 9.35 -9.21 17.77
C SER A 426 8.06 -8.87 17.01
N TYR A 427 6.90 -8.99 17.66
CA TYR A 427 5.62 -8.53 17.09
C TYR A 427 5.55 -7.00 16.87
N GLY A 428 6.48 -6.25 17.47
CA GLY A 428 6.64 -4.82 17.27
C GLY A 428 7.50 -4.43 16.07
N GLU A 429 8.01 -5.40 15.33
CA GLU A 429 8.93 -5.22 14.20
C GLU A 429 8.32 -5.71 12.90
N ASN A 430 8.78 -5.11 11.79
CA ASN A 430 8.54 -5.56 10.43
C ASN A 430 9.87 -5.98 9.80
N TYR A 431 9.78 -6.70 8.68
CA TYR A 431 10.93 -6.95 7.84
C TYR A 431 10.61 -6.72 6.36
N LEU A 432 11.66 -6.48 5.59
CA LEU A 432 11.59 -6.17 4.18
C LEU A 432 12.60 -7.04 3.41
N PRO A 433 12.16 -7.92 2.50
CA PRO A 433 13.06 -8.63 1.60
C PRO A 433 13.62 -7.68 0.53
N ILE A 434 14.93 -7.77 0.28
CA ILE A 434 15.63 -7.04 -0.78
C ILE A 434 16.08 -8.05 -1.84
N LEU A 435 15.76 -7.77 -3.10
CA LEU A 435 16.13 -8.62 -4.23
C LEU A 435 17.40 -8.11 -4.90
N ASN A 436 18.16 -9.02 -5.50
CA ASN A 436 19.24 -8.66 -6.38
C ASN A 436 18.72 -8.15 -7.72
N ILE A 437 19.12 -6.94 -8.12
CA ILE A 437 18.65 -6.31 -9.36
C ILE A 437 18.96 -7.17 -10.59
N LYS A 438 20.13 -7.80 -10.64
CA LYS A 438 20.61 -8.52 -11.83
C LYS A 438 19.98 -9.90 -11.93
N THR A 439 19.82 -10.60 -10.81
CA THR A 439 19.38 -11.99 -10.82
C THR A 439 17.91 -12.16 -10.46
N GLY A 440 17.32 -11.22 -9.72
CA GLY A 440 15.99 -11.30 -9.12
C GLY A 440 15.94 -12.17 -7.87
N ASP A 441 17.09 -12.62 -7.36
CA ASP A 441 17.18 -13.49 -6.20
C ASP A 441 17.06 -12.70 -4.91
N LEU A 442 16.54 -13.31 -3.85
CA LEU A 442 16.57 -12.71 -2.52
C LEU A 442 18.04 -12.53 -2.07
N SER A 443 18.44 -11.28 -1.81
CA SER A 443 19.81 -10.93 -1.44
C SER A 443 19.95 -10.66 0.06
N SER A 444 18.98 -9.98 0.66
CA SER A 444 18.99 -9.61 2.07
C SER A 444 17.61 -9.38 2.64
N ILE A 445 17.52 -9.31 3.97
CA ILE A 445 16.33 -8.94 4.72
C ILE A 445 16.69 -7.77 5.63
N ILE A 446 15.91 -6.72 5.58
CA ILE A 446 16.01 -5.57 6.47
C ILE A 446 14.96 -5.72 7.57
N ILE A 447 15.35 -5.61 8.83
CA ILE A 447 14.46 -5.61 9.99
C ILE A 447 14.38 -4.18 10.52
N TYR A 448 13.17 -3.70 10.79
CA TYR A 448 12.94 -2.36 11.32
C TYR A 448 11.74 -2.37 12.29
N PRO A 449 11.68 -1.44 13.26
CA PRO A 449 10.55 -1.38 14.18
C PRO A 449 9.32 -0.91 13.43
N ARG A 450 8.16 -1.47 13.76
CA ARG A 450 6.85 -0.98 13.30
C ARG A 450 6.33 0.11 14.23
N PHE A 451 6.59 -0.05 15.54
CA PHE A 451 6.22 0.93 16.55
C PHE A 451 7.39 1.25 17.48
N LEU A 452 7.42 2.49 17.95
CA LEU A 452 8.40 2.97 18.92
C LEU A 452 7.65 3.54 20.12
N SER A 453 7.99 3.12 21.34
CA SER A 453 7.53 3.81 22.55
C SER A 453 8.43 5.02 22.80
N LYS A 454 7.83 6.20 22.92
CA LYS A 454 8.50 7.42 23.34
C LYS A 454 9.00 7.24 24.77
N SER A 455 10.22 7.72 25.03
CA SER A 455 10.88 7.67 26.34
C SER A 455 10.24 8.62 27.35
#